data_AF-A0A924S796-F1
#
_entry.id   AF-A0A924S796-F1
#
_cell.length_a   1.000
_cell.length_b   1.000
_cell.length_c   1.000
_cell.angle_alpha   90.00
_cell.angle_beta   90.00
_cell.angle_gamma   90.00
#
_symmetry.space_group_name_H-M   'P 1'
#
loop_
_entity.id
_entity.type
_entity.pdbx_description
1 polymer ?
#
loop_
_entity_poly.entity_id
_entity_poly.type
_entity_poly.pdbx_seq_one_letter_code
_entity_poly.pdbx_strand_id
1 'polypeptide(L)' 'PPTTALGALVDHVTGGHIEGEALGKTSFQPMNINYGLLPPMETPKIGDDGVKIPLKERGRAKKRLMSLRALADLEGWIAG' A
#
# COMPACT_ATOMS: atom_id res chain seq x y z
N PRO A 1 8.98 6.54 -1.02
CA PRO A 1 8.85 5.06 -0.90
C PRO A 1 7.47 4.54 -1.36
N PRO A 2 7.38 3.46 -2.15
CA PRO A 2 6.10 2.92 -2.67
C PRO A 2 5.13 2.43 -1.58
N THR A 3 5.64 2.19 -0.37
CA THR A 3 4.84 1.80 0.80
C THR A 3 4.04 2.94 1.42
N THR A 4 4.37 4.19 1.09
CA THR A 4 3.66 5.39 1.57
C THR A 4 2.46 5.73 0.67
N ALA A 5 1.50 6.50 1.20
CA ALA A 5 0.34 6.94 0.42
C ALA A 5 0.73 7.71 -0.85
N LEU A 6 1.64 8.68 -0.72
CA LEU A 6 2.11 9.47 -1.86
C LEU A 6 2.94 8.64 -2.82
N GLY A 7 3.86 7.82 -2.31
CA GLY A 7 4.71 6.99 -3.16
C GLY A 7 3.93 5.94 -3.93
N ALA A 8 2.95 5.28 -3.30
CA ALA A 8 2.05 4.33 -3.98
C ALA A 8 1.22 5.01 -5.08
N LEU A 9 0.75 6.23 -4.83
CA LEU A 9 -0.01 6.98 -5.83
C LEU A 9 0.86 7.40 -7.01
N VAL A 10 2.06 7.90 -6.76
CA VAL A 10 3.04 8.23 -7.80
C VAL A 10 3.38 6.98 -8.62
N ASP A 11 3.70 5.87 -7.96
CA ASP A 11 4.02 4.60 -8.62
C ASP A 11 2.87 4.09 -9.49
N HIS A 12 1.61 4.21 -9.03
CA HIS A 12 0.45 3.86 -9.83
C HIS A 12 0.31 4.74 -11.09
N VAL A 13 0.52 6.06 -10.94
CA VAL A 13 0.43 7.02 -12.05
C VAL A 13 1.54 6.79 -13.07
N THR A 14 2.77 6.56 -12.60
CA THR A 14 3.94 6.42 -13.47
C THR A 14 4.11 5.02 -14.01
N GLY A 15 3.86 3.97 -13.20
CA GLY A 15 4.05 2.57 -13.58
C GLY A 15 2.99 2.04 -14.56
N GLY A 16 1.72 2.45 -14.43
CA GLY A 16 0.64 2.02 -15.32
C GLY A 16 0.68 2.64 -16.73
N HIS A 17 1.47 3.70 -16.93
CA HIS A 17 1.65 4.37 -18.22
C HIS A 17 2.85 3.82 -19.01
N ILE A 18 3.93 3.43 -18.33
CA ILE A 18 5.20 3.06 -18.98
C ILE A 18 5.09 1.74 -19.76
N GLU A 19 4.28 0.77 -19.31
CA GLU A 19 4.08 -0.49 -20.05
C GLU A 19 3.04 -0.40 -21.19
N GLY A 20 2.24 0.67 -21.23
CA GLY A 20 1.09 0.81 -22.15
C GLY A 20 1.40 1.47 -23.50
N GLU A 21 2.55 2.14 -23.65
CA GLU A 21 2.92 2.82 -24.90
C GLU A 21 3.16 1.85 -26.07
N ALA A 22 3.47 0.57 -25.79
CA ALA A 22 3.66 -0.44 -26.84
C ALA A 22 2.34 -0.96 -27.47
N LEU A 23 1.17 -0.71 -26.86
CA LEU A 23 -0.10 -1.36 -27.24
C LEU A 23 -1.32 -0.42 -27.34
N GLY A 24 -1.12 0.90 -27.32
CA GLY A 24 -2.18 1.87 -27.62
C GLY A 24 -3.32 1.91 -26.60
N LYS A 25 -3.11 1.38 -25.38
CA LYS A 25 -4.06 1.48 -24.26
C LYS A 25 -3.32 2.02 -23.05
N THR A 26 -3.43 3.32 -22.83
CA THR A 26 -3.10 3.91 -21.53
C THR A 26 -4.14 3.38 -20.54
N SER A 27 -3.83 2.28 -19.86
CA SER A 27 -4.72 1.63 -18.89
C SER A 27 -4.90 2.45 -17.61
N PHE A 28 -4.19 3.57 -17.50
CA PHE A 28 -4.30 4.50 -16.40
C PHE A 28 -5.72 5.07 -16.30
N GLN A 29 -6.32 4.91 -15.12
CA GLN A 29 -7.53 5.59 -14.71
C GLN A 29 -7.14 6.51 -13.54
N PRO A 30 -7.60 7.77 -13.53
CA PRO A 30 -7.40 8.64 -12.37
C PRO A 30 -7.95 7.97 -11.11
N MET A 31 -7.09 7.79 -10.11
CA MET A 31 -7.45 7.11 -8.86
C MET A 31 -7.07 7.95 -7.66
N ASN A 32 -7.97 8.00 -6.67
CA ASN A 32 -7.62 8.43 -5.33
C ASN A 32 -6.86 7.31 -4.60
N ILE A 33 -6.00 7.71 -3.66
CA ILE A 33 -5.27 6.74 -2.81
C ILE A 33 -6.24 5.82 -2.05
N ASN A 34 -5.87 4.54 -1.98
CA ASN A 34 -6.55 3.55 -1.17
C ASN A 34 -5.55 2.44 -0.79
N TYR A 35 -5.91 1.60 0.18
CA TYR A 35 -5.02 0.51 0.65
C TYR A 35 -4.70 -0.56 -0.40
N GLY A 36 -5.45 -0.63 -1.51
CA GLY A 36 -5.14 -1.52 -2.63
C GLY A 36 -3.95 -1.07 -3.47
N LEU A 37 -3.57 0.21 -3.40
CA LEU A 37 -2.38 0.73 -4.09
C LEU A 37 -1.09 0.50 -3.28
N LEU A 38 -1.20 0.27 -1.97
CA LEU A 38 -0.02 -0.01 -1.15
C LEU A 38 0.47 -1.44 -1.44
N PRO A 39 1.80 -1.69 -1.40
CA PRO A 39 2.38 -3.01 -1.57
C PRO A 39 1.72 -4.04 -0.64
N PRO A 40 1.48 -5.28 -1.12
CA PRO A 40 0.72 -6.26 -0.37
C PRO A 40 1.36 -6.56 0.99
N MET A 41 0.51 -7.04 1.89
CA MET A 41 0.90 -7.44 3.23
C MET A 41 0.08 -8.66 3.64
N GLU A 42 0.70 -9.58 4.35
CA GLU A 42 0.00 -10.71 4.93
C GLU A 42 -1.00 -10.26 5.98
N THR A 43 -2.14 -10.96 6.00
CA THR A 43 -3.19 -10.65 6.97
C THR A 43 -2.80 -11.24 8.33
N PRO A 44 -2.70 -10.43 9.40
CA PRO A 44 -2.31 -10.94 10.71
C PRO A 44 -3.39 -11.86 11.28
N LYS A 45 -2.94 -12.95 11.91
CA LYS A 45 -3.81 -13.93 12.57
C LYS A 45 -3.83 -13.76 14.09
N ILE A 46 -2.76 -13.23 14.66
CA ILE A 46 -2.54 -12.98 16.08
C ILE A 46 -2.25 -11.49 16.26
N GLY A 47 -2.81 -10.88 17.30
CA GLY A 47 -2.61 -9.48 17.66
C GLY A 47 -1.36 -9.29 18.51
N ASP A 48 -1.03 -8.03 18.79
CA ASP A 48 0.14 -7.65 19.58
C ASP A 48 0.04 -8.15 21.04
N ASP A 49 -1.18 -8.44 21.51
CA ASP A 49 -1.51 -9.04 22.80
C ASP A 49 -1.36 -10.58 22.83
N GLY A 50 -0.94 -11.19 21.72
CA GLY A 50 -0.85 -12.65 21.58
C GLY A 50 -2.20 -13.33 21.36
N VAL A 51 -3.30 -12.58 21.22
CA VAL A 51 -4.65 -13.14 21.05
C VAL A 51 -5.01 -13.27 19.57
N LYS A 52 -5.76 -14.31 19.23
CA LYS A 52 -6.23 -14.54 17.86
C LYS A 52 -7.17 -13.42 17.42
N ILE A 53 -6.87 -12.79 16.28
CA ILE A 53 -7.70 -11.74 15.70
C ILE A 53 -8.96 -12.34 15.07
N PRO A 54 -10.17 -11.91 15.46
CA PRO A 54 -11.42 -12.29 14.82
C PRO A 54 -11.40 -12.01 13.32
N LEU A 55 -11.94 -12.92 12.50
CA LEU A 55 -11.88 -12.80 11.03
C LEU A 55 -12.40 -11.45 10.51
N LYS A 56 -13.47 -10.93 11.11
CA LYS A 56 -14.08 -9.62 10.79
C LYS A 56 -13.14 -8.42 11.05
N GLU A 57 -12.17 -8.55 11.94
CA GLU A 57 -11.24 -7.48 12.33
C GLU A 57 -9.92 -7.54 11.57
N ARG A 58 -9.60 -8.69 10.96
CA ARG A 58 -8.34 -8.90 10.23
C ARG A 58 -8.10 -7.89 9.10
N GLY A 59 -9.15 -7.48 8.40
CA GLY A 59 -9.04 -6.45 7.37
C GLY A 59 -8.58 -5.10 7.93
N ARG A 60 -9.11 -4.71 9.11
CA ARG A 60 -8.68 -3.49 9.82
C ARG A 60 -7.26 -3.66 10.35
N ALA A 61 -6.92 -4.80 10.93
CA ALA A 61 -5.59 -5.09 11.43
C ALA A 61 -4.52 -5.03 10.33
N LYS A 62 -4.79 -5.64 9.16
CA LYS A 62 -3.91 -5.54 7.98
C LYS A 62 -3.70 -4.09 7.56
N LYS A 63 -4.77 -3.29 7.44
CA LYS A 63 -4.67 -1.87 7.10
C LYS A 63 -3.81 -1.10 8.10
N ARG A 64 -3.99 -1.33 9.41
CA ARG A 64 -3.16 -0.73 10.46
C ARG A 64 -1.67 -1.07 10.27
N LEU A 65 -1.34 -2.34 10.05
CA LEU A 65 0.05 -2.76 9.83
C LEU A 65 0.66 -2.13 8.57
N MET A 66 -0.11 -2.03 7.48
CA MET A 66 0.31 -1.32 6.27
C MET A 66 0.64 0.15 6.56
N SER A 67 -0.16 0.82 7.40
CA SER A 67 0.10 2.21 7.82
C SER A 67 1.31 2.34 8.72
N LEU A 68 1.54 1.40 9.65
CA LEU A 68 2.75 1.42 10.49
C LEU A 68 4.02 1.25 9.65
N ARG A 69 4.01 0.32 8.68
CA ARG A 69 5.11 0.19 7.70
C ARG A 69 5.31 1.49 6.92
N ALA A 70 4.22 2.10 6.44
CA ALA A 70 4.28 3.35 5.70
C ALA A 70 4.88 4.51 6.52
N LEU A 71 4.56 4.60 7.81
CA LEU A 71 5.14 5.62 8.71
C LEU A 71 6.64 5.39 8.91
N ALA A 72 7.05 4.15 9.20
CA ALA A 72 8.46 3.81 9.38
C ALA A 72 9.29 4.10 8.11
N ASP A 73 8.77 3.73 6.94
CA ASP A 73 9.45 3.99 5.67
C ASP A 73 9.49 5.48 5.32
N LEU A 74 8.47 6.24 5.72
CA LEU A 74 8.44 7.70 5.56
C LEU A 74 9.47 8.37 6.47
N GLU A 75 9.59 7.95 7.72
CA GLU A 75 10.61 8.43 8.66
C GLU A 75 12.02 8.18 8.10
N GLY A 76 12.30 6.97 7.63
CA GLY A 76 13.57 6.64 6.98
C GLY A 76 13.85 7.51 5.76
N TRP A 77 12.83 7.76 4.92
CA TRP A 77 12.98 8.62 3.74
C TRP A 77 13.24 10.10 4.07
N ILE A 78 12.63 10.62 5.14
CA ILE A 78 12.86 12.01 5.59
C ILE A 78 14.26 12.16 6.19
N ALA A 79 14.79 11.11 6.81
CA ALA A 79 16.11 11.14 7.45
C ALA A 79 17.29 11.16 6.46
N GLY A 80 17.07 10.81 5.19
CA GLY A 80 18.09 10.80 4.13
C GLY A 80 18.63 9.40 3.85
#